data_AF-A0A7X7H9C7-F1
#
_entry.id   AF-A0A7X7H9C7-F1
#
_cell.length_a   1.000
_cell.length_b   1.000
_cell.length_c   1.000
_cell.angle_alpha   90.00
_cell.angle_beta   90.00
_cell.angle_gamma   90.00
#
_symmetry.space_group_name_H-M   'P 1'
#
loop_
_entity.id
_entity.type
_entity.pdbx_description
1 polymer ?
#
loop_
_entity_poly.entity_id
_entity_poly.type
_entity_poly.pdbx_seq_one_letter_code
_entity_poly.pdbx_strand_id
1 'polypeptide(L)' 'TKTSLYSVHEMVRMEAMRYGVSIIGSEVIGLVPMAALAESAAYYLGIENFSINQVLEANLLE' A
#
# COMPACT_ATOMS: atom_id res chain seq x y z
N THR A 1 -7.41 11.71 -0.64
CA THR A 1 -7.09 11.00 -1.91
C THR A 1 -8.20 10.02 -2.18
N LYS A 2 -8.76 9.99 -3.40
CA LYS A 2 -9.97 9.18 -3.69
C LYS A 2 -9.67 7.69 -3.93
N THR A 3 -8.40 7.34 -4.15
CA THR A 3 -7.95 5.98 -4.48
C THR A 3 -6.65 5.68 -3.72
N SER A 4 -6.62 4.56 -2.99
CA SER A 4 -5.45 4.10 -2.22
C SER A 4 -4.50 3.26 -3.08
N LEU A 5 -3.23 3.18 -2.67
CA LEU A 5 -2.18 2.44 -3.40
C LEU A 5 -2.51 0.94 -3.52
N TYR A 6 -2.91 0.29 -2.42
CA TYR A 6 -3.31 -1.11 -2.45
C TYR A 6 -4.49 -1.37 -3.41
N SER A 7 -5.47 -0.45 -3.49
CA SER A 7 -6.63 -0.60 -4.39
C SER A 7 -6.21 -0.57 -5.85
N VAL A 8 -5.30 0.35 -6.22
CA VAL A 8 -4.74 0.40 -7.58
C VAL A 8 -3.97 -0.88 -7.88
N HIS A 9 -3.14 -1.34 -6.94
CA HIS A 9 -2.31 -2.53 -7.13
C HIS A 9 -3.17 -3.81 -7.27
N GLU A 10 -4.23 -3.96 -6.47
CA GLU A 10 -5.20 -5.06 -6.61
C GLU A 10 -5.92 -5.03 -7.95
N MET A 11 -6.39 -3.86 -8.39
CA MET A 11 -7.05 -3.72 -9.69
C MET A 11 -6.14 -4.18 -10.83
N VAL A 12 -4.87 -3.73 -10.82
CA VAL A 12 -3.89 -4.15 -11.84
C VAL A 12 -3.63 -5.65 -11.76
N ARG A 13 -3.56 -6.24 -10.55
CA ARG A 13 -3.38 -7.68 -10.39
C ARG A 13 -4.55 -8.48 -10.92
N MET A 14 -5.78 -8.09 -10.57
CA MET A 14 -6.99 -8.71 -11.09
C MET A 14 -7.02 -8.68 -12.62
N GLU A 15 -6.64 -7.54 -13.22
CA GLU A 15 -6.60 -7.41 -14.67
C GLU A 15 -5.51 -8.27 -15.30
N ALA A 16 -4.28 -8.27 -14.76
CA ALA A 16 -3.19 -9.10 -15.25
C ALA A 16 -3.54 -10.59 -15.20
N MET A 17 -4.17 -11.04 -14.11
CA MET A 17 -4.65 -12.41 -13.95
C MET A 17 -5.67 -12.81 -15.03
N ARG A 18 -6.56 -11.90 -15.44
CA ARG A 18 -7.53 -12.17 -16.53
C ARG A 18 -6.84 -12.46 -17.87
N TYR A 19 -5.64 -11.92 -18.08
CA TYR A 19 -4.84 -12.15 -19.28
C TYR A 19 -3.75 -13.23 -19.08
N GLY A 20 -3.71 -13.90 -17.93
CA GLY A 20 -2.69 -14.91 -17.62
C GLY A 20 -1.28 -14.35 -17.47
N VAL A 21 -1.16 -13.05 -17.18
CA VAL A 21 0.13 -12.36 -16.98
C VAL A 21 0.40 -12.20 -15.49
N SER A 22 1.65 -12.43 -15.07
CA SER A 22 2.07 -12.23 -13.69
C SER A 22 2.67 -10.84 -13.47
N ILE A 23 2.44 -10.28 -12.27
CA ILE A 23 3.09 -9.05 -11.82
C ILE A 23 4.35 -9.46 -11.05
N ILE A 24 5.51 -9.01 -11.51
CA ILE A 24 6.81 -9.33 -10.88
C ILE A 24 7.23 -8.33 -9.80
N GLY A 25 6.59 -7.15 -9.75
CA GLY A 25 6.91 -6.10 -8.78
C GLY A 25 6.26 -4.76 -9.13
N SER A 26 6.51 -3.77 -8.29
CA SER A 26 6.14 -2.38 -8.49
C SER A 26 7.28 -1.47 -8.01
N GLU A 27 7.30 -0.24 -8.48
CA GLU A 27 8.31 0.76 -8.14
C GLU A 27 7.64 2.07 -7.73
N VAL A 28 8.19 2.72 -6.71
CA VAL A 28 7.82 4.08 -6.33
C VAL A 28 8.79 5.05 -7.01
N ILE A 29 8.25 5.98 -7.80
CA ILE A 29 9.04 7.03 -8.44
C ILE A 29 9.00 8.30 -7.57
N GLY A 30 10.14 8.68 -7.00
CA GLY A 30 10.28 9.87 -6.17
C GLY A 30 9.81 9.65 -4.72
N LEU A 31 9.07 10.62 -4.18
CA LEU A 31 8.57 10.59 -2.80
C LEU A 31 7.13 10.09 -2.75
N VAL A 32 6.82 9.32 -1.70
CA VAL A 32 5.47 8.84 -1.40
C VAL A 32 5.09 9.22 0.03
N PRO A 33 3.82 9.62 0.30
CA PRO A 33 3.39 9.85 1.66
C PRO A 33 3.49 8.58 2.50
N MET A 34 4.10 8.68 3.69
CA MET A 34 4.22 7.56 4.63
C MET A 34 2.87 6.91 4.94
N ALA A 35 1.82 7.72 5.12
CA ALA A 35 0.47 7.23 5.37
C ALA A 35 -0.05 6.29 4.27
N ALA A 36 0.27 6.54 3.00
CA ALA A 36 -0.18 5.71 1.89
C ALA A 36 0.51 4.33 1.88
N LEU A 37 1.79 4.28 2.27
CA LEU A 37 2.51 3.02 2.45
C LEU A 37 1.97 2.25 3.66
N ALA A 38 1.74 2.94 4.77
CA ALA A 38 1.25 2.32 5.99
C ALA A 38 -0.17 1.75 5.83
N GLU A 39 -1.06 2.47 5.15
CA GLU A 39 -2.39 1.96 4.77
C GLU A 39 -2.30 0.71 3.87
N SER A 40 -1.37 0.71 2.93
CA SER A 40 -1.16 -0.45 2.05
C SER A 40 -0.63 -1.66 2.81
N ALA A 41 0.32 -1.43 3.72
CA ALA A 41 0.83 -2.47 4.60
C ALA A 41 -0.27 -3.04 5.49
N ALA A 42 -1.09 -2.19 6.11
CA ALA A 42 -2.23 -2.61 6.92
C ALA A 42 -3.22 -3.47 6.12
N TYR A 43 -3.52 -3.08 4.87
CA TYR A 43 -4.37 -3.86 3.98
C TYR A 43 -3.78 -5.24 3.67
N TYR A 44 -2.53 -5.30 3.21
CA TYR A 44 -1.91 -6.57 2.82
C TYR A 44 -1.63 -7.52 3.98
N LEU A 45 -1.37 -6.98 5.17
CA LEU A 45 -1.14 -7.76 6.39
C LEU A 45 -2.44 -8.09 7.14
N GLY A 46 -3.58 -7.51 6.75
CA GLY A 46 -4.86 -7.72 7.43
C GLY A 46 -4.89 -7.11 8.84
N ILE A 47 -4.21 -5.99 9.06
CA ILE A 47 -4.18 -5.33 10.37
C ILE A 47 -5.45 -4.51 10.56
N GLU A 48 -6.26 -4.90 11.53
CA GLU A 48 -7.48 -4.17 11.89
C GLU A 48 -7.18 -2.97 12.79
N ASN A 49 -7.93 -1.88 12.61
CA ASN A 49 -7.83 -0.65 13.42
C ASN A 49 -6.42 -0.06 13.51
N PHE A 50 -5.63 -0.22 12.45
CA PHE A 50 -4.27 0.30 12.37
C PHE A 50 -4.23 1.83 12.40
N SER A 51 -3.32 2.39 13.19
CA SER A 51 -3.03 3.82 13.26
C SER A 51 -1.57 4.10 12.96
N ILE A 52 -1.29 5.19 12.26
CA ILE A 52 0.07 5.60 11.94
C ILE A 52 0.93 5.84 13.18
N ASN A 53 0.32 6.20 14.31
CA ASN A 53 1.03 6.43 15.58
C ASN A 53 1.61 5.14 16.18
N GLN A 54 1.19 3.98 15.69
CA GLN A 54 1.77 2.69 16.07
C GLN A 54 3.07 2.39 15.30
N VAL A 55 3.41 3.18 14.27
CA VAL A 55 4.70 3.12 13.59
C VAL A 55 5.74 3.81 14.45
N LEU A 56 6.78 3.07 14.84
CA LEU A 56 7.82 3.54 15.75
C LEU A 56 8.45 4.86 15.25
N GLU A 57 8.82 4.93 13.98
CA GLU A 57 9.41 6.12 13.38
C GLU A 57 8.45 7.31 13.39
N ALA A 58 7.15 7.08 13.18
CA ALA A 58 6.15 8.15 13.25
C ALA A 58 6.01 8.69 14.67
N ASN A 59 6.11 7.83 15.68
CA ASN A 59 6.03 8.24 17.09
C ASN A 59 7.32 8.90 17.60
N LEU A 60 8.48 8.54 17.05
CA LEU A 60 9.79 9.11 17.44
C LEU A 60 10.11 10.44 16.74
N LEU A 61 9.46 10.72 15.60
CA LEU A 61 9.64 11.97 14.84
C LEU A 61 8.71 13.09 15.31
N GLU A 62 7.72 12.78 16.16
CA GLU A 62 6.93 13.77 16.91
C GLU A 62 7.75 14.39 18.07
#